data_AF-A0A0P6Y017-F1
#
_entry.id   AF-A0A0P6Y017-F1
#
_cell.length_a   1.000
_cell.length_b   1.000
_cell.length_c   1.000
_cell.angle_alpha   90.00
_cell.angle_beta   90.00
_cell.angle_gamma   90.00
#
_symmetry.space_group_name_H-M   'P 1'
#
loop_
_entity.id
_entity.type
_entity.pdbx_description
1 polymer ?
#
loop_
_entity_poly.entity_id
_entity_poly.type
_entity_poly.pdbx_seq_one_letter_code
_entity_poly.pdbx_strand_id
1 'polypeptide(L)'
;MPKQTLLTHLTPEVIMQTLYGDAPPTAYEHLAICPACQASRQEMRMALVALTQNLFRAPCPSPDELSEAAMQGTASLHIAQHLAKCADCRAEWHMLTHLAQLPLACPSFATLTDALRAHMRVLRATPASAPMPDTAPLRGAQAIAPYLFHTDIADIMIGIAPSDEMPNRYQMQGMLINKTNQRLRNVLLYGTATPVLNSEIDDEALFAFDNLPTGTYNLLISDGETALYLPDIAIA
;
A
#
# COMPACT_ATOMS: atom_id res chain seq x y z
N MET A 1 22.66 -42.06 27.83
CA MET A 1 21.63 -41.22 28.50
C MET A 1 21.69 -39.82 27.91
N PRO A 2 20.70 -39.42 27.11
CA PRO A 2 20.67 -38.09 26.51
C PRO A 2 20.39 -37.05 27.61
N LYS A 3 21.29 -36.09 27.78
CA LYS A 3 21.05 -34.93 28.63
C LYS A 3 19.80 -34.23 28.07
N GLN A 4 18.74 -34.14 28.88
CA GLN A 4 17.63 -33.22 28.63
C GLN A 4 18.20 -31.81 28.64
N THR A 5 18.61 -31.32 27.48
CA THR A 5 18.99 -29.93 27.27
C THR A 5 17.72 -29.13 27.49
N LEU A 6 17.63 -28.45 28.63
CA LEU A 6 16.59 -27.47 28.90
C LEU A 6 16.57 -26.53 27.69
N LEU A 7 15.47 -26.54 26.94
CA LEU A 7 15.26 -25.70 25.77
C LEU A 7 15.08 -24.26 26.24
N THR A 8 16.19 -23.60 26.55
CA THR A 8 16.22 -22.16 26.77
C THR A 8 15.80 -21.49 25.47
N HIS A 9 14.71 -20.73 25.51
CA HIS A 9 14.26 -19.92 24.39
C HIS A 9 15.36 -18.95 23.95
N LEU A 10 15.40 -18.63 22.65
CA LEU A 10 16.28 -17.57 22.14
C LEU A 10 15.92 -16.23 22.76
N THR A 11 16.93 -15.42 23.04
CA THR A 11 16.70 -14.04 23.49
C THR A 11 16.16 -13.18 22.35
N PRO A 12 15.43 -12.10 22.66
CA PRO A 12 14.93 -11.17 21.65
C PRO A 12 16.02 -10.64 20.70
N GLU A 13 17.22 -10.39 21.23
CA GLU A 13 18.37 -9.92 20.44
C GLU A 13 18.83 -10.95 19.40
N VAL A 14 18.91 -12.23 19.77
CA VAL A 14 19.27 -13.30 18.83
C VAL A 14 18.18 -13.49 17.79
N ILE A 15 16.90 -13.41 18.19
CA ILE A 15 15.78 -13.45 17.23
C ILE A 15 15.88 -12.30 16.23
N MET A 16 16.21 -11.09 16.69
CA MET A 16 16.41 -9.92 15.83
C MET A 16 17.57 -10.14 14.84
N GLN A 17 18.72 -10.67 15.29
CA GLN A 17 19.84 -11.01 14.40
C GLN A 17 19.44 -11.99 13.30
N THR A 18 18.54 -12.95 13.58
CA THR A 18 18.07 -13.91 12.55
C THR A 18 17.24 -13.25 11.45
N LEU A 19 16.68 -12.07 11.70
CA LEU A 19 15.93 -11.30 10.69
C LEU A 19 16.86 -10.54 9.75
N TYR A 20 18.06 -10.17 10.22
CA TYR A 20 19.08 -9.49 9.43
C TYR A 20 20.07 -10.43 8.74
N GLY A 21 20.11 -11.71 9.13
CA GLY A 21 21.04 -12.70 8.57
C GLY A 21 22.35 -12.84 9.34
N ASP A 22 22.47 -12.16 10.50
CA ASP A 22 23.70 -12.07 11.28
C ASP A 22 23.74 -13.05 12.48
N ALA A 23 22.72 -13.88 12.64
CA ALA A 23 22.63 -14.81 13.76
C ALA A 23 23.55 -16.04 13.60
N PRO A 24 24.01 -16.64 14.72
CA PRO A 24 24.80 -17.87 14.66
C PRO A 24 23.98 -19.06 14.11
N PRO A 25 24.60 -20.06 13.45
CA PRO A 25 23.91 -21.22 12.88
C PRO A 25 23.00 -21.96 13.87
N THR A 26 23.43 -22.05 15.14
CA THR A 26 22.66 -22.70 16.21
C THR A 26 21.32 -22.02 16.51
N ALA A 27 21.19 -20.72 16.23
CA ALA A 27 19.91 -20.02 16.37
C ALA A 27 18.91 -20.44 15.29
N TYR A 28 19.38 -20.65 14.05
CA TYR A 28 18.54 -21.16 12.96
C TYR A 28 18.12 -22.61 13.20
N GLU A 29 19.02 -23.46 13.70
CA GLU A 29 18.71 -24.82 14.11
C GLU A 29 17.63 -24.84 15.22
N HIS A 30 17.74 -23.94 16.21
CA HIS A 30 16.73 -23.81 17.26
C HIS A 30 15.39 -23.33 16.72
N LEU A 31 15.38 -22.31 15.85
CA LEU A 31 14.18 -21.80 15.21
C LEU A 31 13.47 -22.87 14.37
N ALA A 32 14.18 -23.84 13.81
CA ALA A 32 13.55 -24.94 13.07
C ALA A 32 12.73 -25.89 13.98
N ILE A 33 13.02 -25.92 15.29
CA ILE A 33 12.44 -26.88 16.24
C ILE A 33 11.49 -26.22 17.24
N CYS A 34 11.72 -24.95 17.61
CA CYS A 34 10.96 -24.28 18.67
C CYS A 34 9.82 -23.37 18.13
N PRO A 35 8.54 -23.76 18.24
CA PRO A 35 7.42 -22.97 17.72
C PRO A 35 7.24 -21.62 18.44
N ALA A 36 7.58 -21.53 19.73
CA ALA A 36 7.50 -20.27 20.47
C ALA A 36 8.48 -19.21 19.91
N CYS A 37 9.73 -19.61 19.62
CA CYS A 37 10.70 -18.71 19.01
C CYS A 37 10.35 -18.35 17.56
N GLN A 38 9.70 -19.27 16.82
CA GLN A 38 9.14 -18.95 15.50
C GLN A 38 8.06 -17.87 15.57
N ALA A 39 7.11 -17.99 16.50
CA ALA A 39 6.05 -17.01 16.71
C ALA A 39 6.64 -15.63 17.06
N SER A 40 7.57 -15.56 18.02
CA SER A 40 8.24 -14.30 18.39
C SER A 40 9.02 -13.68 17.22
N ARG A 41 9.66 -14.50 16.37
CA ARG A 41 10.33 -14.02 15.15
C ARG A 41 9.33 -13.43 14.15
N GLN A 42 8.17 -14.06 13.99
CA GLN A 42 7.11 -13.57 13.12
C GLN A 42 6.54 -12.24 13.62
N GLU A 43 6.26 -12.11 14.91
CA GLU A 43 5.81 -10.87 15.53
C GLU A 43 6.82 -9.72 15.31
N MET A 44 8.11 -9.97 15.56
CA MET A 44 9.15 -8.97 15.30
C MET A 44 9.25 -8.60 13.82
N ARG A 45 9.11 -9.58 12.92
CA ARG A 45 9.09 -9.31 11.47
C ARG A 45 7.92 -8.41 11.10
N MET A 46 6.72 -8.68 11.61
CA MET A 46 5.54 -7.85 11.36
C MET A 46 5.73 -6.43 11.90
N ALA A 47 6.28 -6.29 13.10
CA ALA A 47 6.60 -4.99 13.70
C ALA A 47 7.65 -4.22 12.87
N LEU A 48 8.70 -4.90 12.40
CA LEU A 48 9.70 -4.30 11.51
C LEU A 48 9.09 -3.86 10.18
N VAL A 49 8.24 -4.68 9.56
CA VAL A 49 7.54 -4.32 8.33
C VAL A 49 6.69 -3.06 8.57
N ALA A 50 5.89 -3.03 9.62
CA ALA A 50 5.10 -1.86 9.97
C ALA A 50 5.97 -0.62 10.22
N LEU A 51 7.08 -0.74 10.96
CA LEU A 51 8.01 0.36 11.21
C LEU A 51 8.67 0.84 9.92
N THR A 52 9.16 -0.07 9.08
CA THR A 52 9.77 0.29 7.80
C THR A 52 8.78 0.97 6.88
N GLN A 53 7.51 0.52 6.82
CA GLN A 53 6.48 1.19 6.03
C GLN A 53 6.17 2.59 6.55
N ASN A 54 6.02 2.76 7.87
CA ASN A 54 5.68 4.05 8.47
C ASN A 54 6.87 5.03 8.52
N LEU A 55 8.10 4.52 8.59
CA LEU A 55 9.33 5.32 8.72
C LEU A 55 10.18 5.31 7.45
N PHE A 56 9.72 4.70 6.36
CA PHE A 56 10.44 4.66 5.08
C PHE A 56 10.88 6.05 4.62
N ARG A 57 10.03 7.05 4.88
CA ARG A 57 10.22 8.45 4.54
C ARG A 57 10.71 9.32 5.70
N ALA A 58 11.03 8.74 6.86
CA ALA A 58 11.52 9.51 7.99
C ALA A 58 12.77 10.37 7.69
N PRO A 59 13.75 9.90 6.86
CA PRO A 59 14.87 10.74 6.43
C PRO A 59 14.60 11.50 5.12
N CYS A 60 13.43 11.31 4.50
CA CYS A 60 13.06 11.97 3.26
C CYS A 60 12.49 13.37 3.54
N PRO A 61 12.68 14.33 2.62
CA PRO A 61 11.92 15.57 2.65
C PRO A 61 10.43 15.24 2.64
N SER A 62 9.63 16.08 3.30
CA SER A 62 8.18 15.89 3.30
C SER A 62 7.61 16.02 1.88
N PRO A 63 6.48 15.37 1.58
CA PRO A 63 5.80 15.53 0.29
C PRO A 63 5.49 17.00 -0.04
N ASP A 64 5.14 17.81 0.96
CA ASP A 64 4.86 19.23 0.80
C ASP A 64 6.11 20.02 0.38
N GLU A 65 7.25 19.77 1.02
CA GLU A 65 8.53 20.40 0.64
C GLU A 65 8.96 20.01 -0.79
N LEU A 66 8.78 18.74 -1.17
CA LEU A 66 9.09 18.27 -2.53
C LEU A 66 8.17 18.91 -3.57
N SER A 67 6.87 18.99 -3.28
CA SER A 67 5.86 19.61 -4.14
C SER A 67 6.13 21.10 -4.34
N GLU A 68 6.35 21.84 -3.25
CA GLU A 68 6.64 23.27 -3.30
C GLU A 68 7.91 23.56 -4.12
N ALA A 69 9.00 22.83 -3.86
CA ALA A 69 10.24 23.00 -4.60
C ALA A 69 10.10 22.62 -6.08
N ALA A 70 9.31 21.58 -6.42
CA ALA A 70 9.02 21.20 -7.80
C ALA A 70 8.22 22.27 -8.54
N MET A 71 7.21 22.87 -7.89
CA MET A 71 6.40 23.96 -8.45
C MET A 71 7.21 25.23 -8.68
N GLN A 72 8.12 25.56 -7.77
CA GLN A 72 9.03 26.71 -7.91
C GLN A 72 10.14 26.46 -8.96
N GLY A 73 10.35 25.20 -9.37
CA GLY A 73 11.41 24.80 -10.28
C GLY A 73 12.82 24.90 -9.66
N THR A 74 12.92 25.10 -8.34
CA THR A 74 14.18 25.26 -7.62
C THR A 74 14.21 24.37 -6.38
N ALA A 75 15.13 23.41 -6.35
CA ALA A 75 15.37 22.60 -5.16
C ALA A 75 16.30 23.34 -4.19
N SER A 76 15.96 23.33 -2.90
CA SER A 76 16.90 23.74 -1.84
C SER A 76 18.12 22.82 -1.84
N LEU A 77 19.26 23.28 -1.30
CA LEU A 77 20.48 22.46 -1.23
C LEU A 77 20.24 21.11 -0.53
N HIS A 78 19.43 21.10 0.53
CA HIS A 78 19.06 19.88 1.25
C HIS A 78 18.29 18.90 0.37
N ILE A 79 17.26 19.37 -0.35
CA ILE A 79 16.47 18.54 -1.27
C ILE A 79 17.37 18.01 -2.40
N ALA A 80 18.21 18.86 -3.00
CA ALA A 80 19.12 18.45 -4.07
C ALA A 80 20.09 17.34 -3.61
N GLN A 81 20.65 17.46 -2.40
CA GLN A 81 21.52 16.43 -1.81
C GLN A 81 20.77 15.12 -1.54
N HIS A 82 19.51 15.20 -1.09
CA HIS A 82 18.69 14.02 -0.85
C HIS A 82 18.32 13.31 -2.16
N LEU A 83 17.87 14.06 -3.17
CA LEU A 83 17.52 13.54 -4.50
C LEU A 83 18.70 12.80 -5.16
N ALA A 84 19.93 13.23 -4.89
CA ALA A 84 21.14 12.55 -5.36
C ALA A 84 21.33 11.14 -4.77
N LYS A 85 20.75 10.85 -3.59
CA LYS A 85 20.93 9.59 -2.85
C LYS A 85 19.69 8.70 -2.83
N CYS A 86 18.49 9.27 -2.79
CA CYS A 86 17.23 8.52 -2.73
C CYS A 86 16.59 8.37 -4.11
N ALA A 87 16.36 7.13 -4.54
CA ALA A 87 15.71 6.84 -5.82
C ALA A 87 14.21 7.19 -5.80
N ASP A 88 13.52 6.93 -4.69
CA ASP A 88 12.07 7.15 -4.58
C ASP A 88 11.72 8.64 -4.63
N CYS A 89 12.40 9.48 -3.85
CA CYS A 89 12.21 10.93 -3.90
C CYS A 89 12.57 11.51 -5.28
N ARG A 90 13.49 10.89 -6.02
CA ARG A 90 13.81 11.31 -7.39
C ARG A 90 12.70 10.97 -8.37
N ALA A 91 12.11 9.78 -8.26
CA ALA A 91 10.94 9.40 -9.06
C ALA A 91 9.76 10.34 -8.78
N GLU A 92 9.49 10.63 -7.50
CA GLU A 92 8.47 11.58 -7.08
C GLU A 92 8.75 13.00 -7.59
N TRP A 93 9.99 13.48 -7.51
CA TRP A 93 10.40 14.77 -8.07
C TRP A 93 10.15 14.86 -9.58
N HIS A 94 10.51 13.83 -10.34
CA HIS A 94 10.25 13.79 -11.78
C HIS A 94 8.74 13.81 -12.08
N MET A 95 7.93 13.09 -11.31
CA MET A 95 6.49 13.13 -11.43
C MET A 95 5.94 14.53 -11.16
N LEU A 96 6.32 15.15 -10.04
CA LEU A 96 5.85 16.48 -9.65
C LEU A 96 6.27 17.56 -10.65
N THR A 97 7.52 17.54 -11.10
CA THR A 97 8.02 18.49 -12.12
C THR A 97 7.37 18.28 -13.47
N HIS A 98 7.08 17.03 -13.86
CA HIS A 98 6.32 16.75 -15.08
C HIS A 98 4.89 17.31 -14.98
N LEU A 99 4.20 17.06 -13.86
CA LEU A 99 2.86 17.60 -13.62
C LEU A 99 2.84 19.14 -13.63
N ALA A 100 3.87 19.78 -13.08
CA ALA A 100 4.00 21.24 -13.09
C ALA A 100 4.21 21.83 -14.50
N GLN A 101 4.75 21.05 -15.44
CA GLN A 101 4.97 21.47 -16.83
C GLN A 101 3.80 21.20 -17.76
N LEU A 102 2.83 20.37 -17.35
CA LEU A 102 1.65 20.12 -18.17
C LEU A 102 0.92 21.46 -18.37
N PRO A 103 0.62 21.85 -19.62
CA PRO A 103 -0.16 23.04 -19.91
C PRO A 103 -1.59 22.78 -19.46
N LEU A 104 -1.83 22.97 -18.16
CA LEU A 104 -3.15 22.93 -17.59
C LEU A 104 -3.81 24.20 -18.10
N ALA A 105 -4.51 24.07 -19.23
CA ALA A 105 -5.50 25.01 -19.69
C ALA A 105 -6.66 24.98 -18.68
N CYS A 106 -6.38 25.51 -17.50
CA CYS A 106 -7.28 25.64 -16.39
C CYS A 106 -7.38 27.13 -16.08
N PRO A 107 -8.60 27.68 -15.91
CA PRO A 107 -8.74 29.03 -15.37
C PRO A 107 -8.00 29.07 -14.04
N SER A 108 -7.04 30.00 -13.92
CA SER A 108 -6.09 30.21 -12.81
C SER A 108 -6.02 29.12 -11.74
N PHE A 109 -4.87 28.44 -11.67
CA PHE A 109 -4.59 27.36 -10.71
C PHE A 109 -4.99 27.65 -9.26
N ALA A 110 -4.84 28.90 -8.78
CA ALA A 110 -5.26 29.32 -7.45
C ALA A 110 -6.75 29.07 -7.18
N THR A 111 -7.63 29.27 -8.17
CA THR A 111 -9.06 29.00 -8.02
C THR A 111 -9.42 27.53 -8.19
N LEU A 112 -8.59 26.73 -8.86
CA LEU A 112 -8.96 25.36 -9.24
C LEU A 112 -8.43 24.31 -8.26
N THR A 113 -7.25 24.50 -7.66
CA THR A 113 -6.86 23.69 -6.50
C THR A 113 -7.62 24.08 -5.25
N ASP A 114 -7.96 25.36 -5.07
CA ASP A 114 -8.85 25.76 -3.96
C ASP A 114 -10.29 25.34 -4.24
N ALA A 115 -10.79 25.37 -5.48
CA ALA A 115 -12.11 24.80 -5.79
C ALA A 115 -12.11 23.27 -5.76
N LEU A 116 -11.08 22.57 -6.23
CA LEU A 116 -10.98 21.11 -6.13
C LEU A 116 -10.75 20.66 -4.68
N ARG A 117 -9.98 21.39 -3.88
CA ARG A 117 -9.76 21.07 -2.46
C ARG A 117 -10.94 21.52 -1.58
N ALA A 118 -11.68 22.56 -1.97
CA ALA A 118 -12.91 23.00 -1.30
C ALA A 118 -14.18 22.24 -1.76
N HIS A 119 -14.17 21.63 -2.95
CA HIS A 119 -15.31 20.87 -3.47
C HIS A 119 -15.10 19.36 -3.48
N MET A 120 -13.88 18.85 -3.73
CA MET A 120 -13.61 17.42 -3.58
C MET A 120 -13.28 17.07 -2.15
N ARG A 121 -14.27 16.47 -1.50
CA ARG A 121 -14.07 15.82 -0.21
C ARG A 121 -13.35 14.50 -0.44
N VAL A 122 -12.02 14.52 -0.35
CA VAL A 122 -11.22 13.29 -0.36
C VAL A 122 -11.37 12.60 0.98
N LEU A 123 -12.10 11.50 1.02
CA LEU A 123 -12.21 10.66 2.20
C LEU A 123 -11.14 9.59 2.13
N ARG A 124 -10.21 9.61 3.09
CA ARG A 124 -9.23 8.54 3.24
C ARG A 124 -9.91 7.36 3.92
N ALA A 125 -9.98 6.23 3.23
CA ALA A 125 -10.53 5.04 3.84
C ALA A 125 -9.54 4.46 4.86
N THR A 126 -10.07 4.06 6.01
CA THR A 126 -9.29 3.32 7.01
C THR A 126 -9.44 1.84 6.74
N PRO A 127 -8.34 1.07 6.68
CA PRO A 127 -8.44 -0.38 6.62
C PRO A 127 -9.19 -0.87 7.85
N ALA A 128 -10.19 -1.73 7.65
CA ALA A 128 -10.89 -2.39 8.73
C ALA A 128 -9.88 -3.28 9.46
N SER A 129 -9.45 -2.85 10.64
CA SER A 129 -8.49 -3.60 11.44
C SER A 129 -9.16 -4.86 12.01
N ALA A 130 -9.08 -5.95 11.26
CA ALA A 130 -8.76 -7.31 11.71
C ALA A 130 -8.93 -8.26 10.52
N PRO A 131 -7.94 -9.13 10.20
CA PRO A 131 -8.23 -10.30 9.39
C PRO A 131 -9.36 -11.06 10.11
N MET A 132 -10.46 -11.35 9.40
CA MET A 132 -11.45 -12.27 9.92
C MET A 132 -10.73 -13.58 10.31
N PRO A 133 -11.11 -14.23 11.41
CA PRO A 133 -10.52 -15.51 11.79
C PRO A 133 -10.59 -16.46 10.61
N ASP A 134 -9.45 -17.08 10.26
CA ASP A 134 -9.26 -18.03 9.16
C ASP A 134 -10.53 -18.87 8.92
N THR A 135 -11.35 -18.44 7.98
CA THR A 135 -12.44 -19.28 7.50
C THR A 135 -11.75 -20.35 6.67
N ALA A 136 -11.73 -21.57 7.22
CA ALA A 136 -11.10 -22.72 6.56
C ALA A 136 -11.54 -22.75 5.09
N PRO A 137 -10.61 -22.71 4.12
CA PRO A 137 -10.95 -22.61 2.71
C PRO A 137 -11.79 -23.84 2.33
N LEU A 138 -13.06 -23.60 2.02
CA LEU A 138 -13.95 -24.60 1.45
C LEU A 138 -13.47 -24.89 0.01
N ARG A 139 -12.57 -25.87 -0.10
CA ARG A 139 -11.95 -26.44 -1.32
C ARG A 139 -10.89 -25.59 -2.01
N GLY A 140 -9.63 -25.82 -1.63
CA GLY A 140 -8.49 -25.88 -2.55
C GLY A 140 -7.93 -24.57 -3.12
N ALA A 141 -8.70 -23.48 -3.12
CA ALA A 141 -8.18 -22.16 -3.47
C ALA A 141 -7.62 -21.49 -2.21
N GLN A 142 -6.33 -21.11 -2.24
CA GLN A 142 -5.77 -20.16 -1.29
C GLN A 142 -6.43 -18.80 -1.56
N ALA A 143 -7.54 -18.53 -0.89
CA ALA A 143 -8.17 -17.22 -0.94
C ALA A 143 -7.30 -16.24 -0.16
N ILE A 144 -6.76 -15.22 -0.84
CA ILE A 144 -6.16 -14.07 -0.17
C ILE A 144 -7.29 -13.34 0.55
N ALA A 145 -7.10 -13.04 1.84
CA ALA A 145 -8.11 -12.32 2.61
C ALA A 145 -8.43 -10.98 1.92
N PRO A 146 -9.72 -10.65 1.71
CA PRO A 146 -10.09 -9.42 1.03
C PRO A 146 -9.70 -8.20 1.88
N TYR A 147 -9.31 -7.12 1.21
CA TYR A 147 -9.18 -5.82 1.86
C TYR A 147 -10.56 -5.25 2.13
N LEU A 148 -10.78 -4.78 3.34
CA LEU A 148 -12.01 -4.11 3.74
C LEU A 148 -11.67 -2.68 4.14
N PHE A 149 -12.39 -1.74 3.54
CA PHE A 149 -12.22 -0.31 3.75
C PHE A 149 -13.55 0.29 4.17
N HIS A 150 -13.52 1.08 5.24
CA HIS A 150 -14.70 1.76 5.75
C HIS A 150 -14.58 3.27 5.53
N THR A 151 -15.66 3.86 5.04
CA THR A 151 -15.85 5.31 4.95
C THR A 151 -17.25 5.70 5.42
N ASP A 152 -17.48 7.00 5.57
CA ASP A 152 -18.80 7.55 5.88
C ASP A 152 -19.83 7.27 4.77
N ILE A 153 -19.39 7.18 3.50
CA ILE A 153 -20.29 7.13 2.35
C ILE A 153 -20.44 5.73 1.73
N ALA A 154 -19.45 4.86 1.93
CA ALA A 154 -19.44 3.50 1.40
C ALA A 154 -18.50 2.58 2.21
N ASP A 155 -18.82 1.29 2.18
CA ASP A 155 -17.86 0.22 2.50
C ASP A 155 -17.31 -0.35 1.19
N ILE A 156 -16.00 -0.57 1.12
CA ILE A 156 -15.35 -1.13 -0.07
C ILE A 156 -14.69 -2.45 0.32
N MET A 157 -14.98 -3.50 -0.44
CA MET A 157 -14.33 -4.80 -0.33
C MET A 157 -13.53 -5.06 -1.59
N ILE A 158 -12.25 -5.43 -1.46
CA ILE A 158 -11.36 -5.70 -2.58
C ILE A 158 -10.80 -7.12 -2.43
N GLY A 159 -11.12 -7.99 -3.38
CA GLY A 159 -10.52 -9.31 -3.54
C GLY A 159 -9.38 -9.27 -4.55
N ILE A 160 -8.35 -10.07 -4.29
CA ILE A 160 -7.22 -10.26 -5.20
C ILE A 160 -7.04 -11.75 -5.40
N ALA A 161 -6.94 -12.18 -6.67
CA ALA A 161 -6.75 -13.56 -7.04
C ALA A 161 -5.65 -13.68 -8.12
N PRO A 162 -4.93 -14.80 -8.21
CA PRO A 162 -4.10 -15.10 -9.37
C PRO A 162 -4.93 -15.07 -10.65
N SER A 163 -4.35 -14.58 -11.75
CA SER A 163 -4.97 -14.61 -13.08
C SER A 163 -4.88 -16.02 -13.67
N ASP A 164 -6.00 -16.53 -14.19
CA ASP A 164 -6.04 -17.80 -14.93
C ASP A 164 -5.37 -17.68 -16.31
N GLU A 165 -5.25 -16.47 -16.86
CA GLU A 165 -4.72 -16.22 -18.21
C GLU A 165 -3.20 -16.13 -18.24
N MET A 166 -2.58 -15.55 -17.20
CA MET A 166 -1.15 -15.27 -17.18
C MET A 166 -0.50 -15.68 -15.86
N PRO A 167 0.57 -16.51 -15.89
CA PRO A 167 1.32 -16.84 -14.68
C PRO A 167 1.97 -15.58 -14.09
N ASN A 168 2.00 -15.49 -12.75
CA ASN A 168 2.51 -14.34 -11.99
C ASN A 168 1.78 -13.02 -12.26
N ARG A 169 0.53 -13.10 -12.73
CA ARG A 169 -0.38 -11.96 -12.81
C ARG A 169 -1.56 -12.17 -11.88
N TYR A 170 -2.20 -11.08 -11.51
CA TYR A 170 -3.31 -11.06 -10.58
C TYR A 170 -4.49 -10.31 -11.19
N GLN A 171 -5.67 -10.71 -10.76
CA GLN A 171 -6.91 -9.99 -10.95
C GLN A 171 -7.29 -9.34 -9.62
N MET A 172 -7.63 -8.05 -9.67
CA MET A 172 -8.22 -7.31 -8.55
C MET A 172 -9.68 -7.07 -8.88
N GLN A 173 -10.57 -7.48 -7.98
CA GLN A 173 -12.00 -7.19 -8.07
C GLN A 173 -12.43 -6.44 -6.82
N GLY A 174 -13.20 -5.37 -7.00
CA GLY A 174 -13.76 -4.62 -5.89
C GLY A 174 -15.28 -4.54 -5.96
N MET A 175 -15.88 -4.43 -4.79
CA MET A 175 -17.32 -4.22 -4.60
C MET A 175 -17.52 -3.01 -3.68
N LEU A 176 -18.43 -2.13 -4.08
CA LEU A 176 -18.77 -0.92 -3.36
C LEU A 176 -20.17 -1.05 -2.74
N ILE A 177 -20.26 -1.00 -1.41
CA ILE A 177 -21.53 -0.99 -0.68
C ILE A 177 -21.82 0.46 -0.27
N ASN A 178 -22.65 1.14 -1.06
CA ASN A 178 -23.05 2.52 -0.78
C ASN A 178 -23.89 2.62 0.50
N LYS A 179 -23.48 3.52 1.42
CA LYS A 179 -24.26 3.93 2.60
C LYS A 179 -25.10 5.17 2.33
N THR A 180 -24.85 5.83 1.22
CA THR A 180 -25.49 7.08 0.79
C THR A 180 -26.02 6.94 -0.64
N ASN A 181 -26.79 7.92 -1.13
CA ASN A 181 -27.28 7.94 -2.52
C ASN A 181 -26.22 8.41 -3.54
N GLN A 182 -24.96 8.58 -3.11
CA GLN A 182 -23.88 9.02 -3.98
C GLN A 182 -23.48 7.89 -4.94
N ARG A 183 -23.34 8.21 -6.24
CA ARG A 183 -23.02 7.23 -7.29
C ARG A 183 -21.60 7.42 -7.78
N LEU A 184 -20.67 6.77 -7.09
CA LEU A 184 -19.30 6.63 -7.54
C LEU A 184 -19.26 5.81 -8.83
N ARG A 185 -18.49 6.27 -9.84
CA ARG A 185 -18.47 5.66 -11.18
C ARG A 185 -17.07 5.33 -11.67
N ASN A 186 -16.10 6.19 -11.41
CA ASN A 186 -14.76 6.06 -11.98
C ASN A 186 -13.83 5.45 -10.94
N VAL A 187 -13.05 4.45 -11.36
CA VAL A 187 -12.03 3.79 -10.53
C VAL A 187 -10.68 3.91 -11.22
N LEU A 188 -9.74 4.58 -10.57
CA LEU A 188 -8.39 4.74 -11.06
C LEU A 188 -7.43 3.97 -10.15
N LEU A 189 -6.61 3.11 -10.74
CA LEU A 189 -5.61 2.31 -10.06
C LEU A 189 -4.20 2.82 -10.44
N TYR A 190 -3.39 3.12 -9.43
CA TYR A 190 -2.04 3.66 -9.60
C TYR A 190 -1.05 2.77 -8.86
N GLY A 191 0.01 2.31 -9.53
CA GLY A 191 1.14 1.66 -8.88
C GLY A 191 2.42 2.49 -9.04
N THR A 192 3.44 2.19 -8.23
CA THR A 192 4.74 2.90 -8.27
C THR A 192 5.48 2.72 -9.61
N ALA A 193 5.23 1.61 -10.32
CA ALA A 193 5.89 1.27 -11.58
C ALA A 193 4.92 0.93 -12.73
N THR A 194 3.62 1.02 -12.49
CA THR A 194 2.56 0.62 -13.44
C THR A 194 1.81 1.84 -13.98
N PRO A 195 1.39 1.82 -15.25
CA PRO A 195 0.56 2.88 -15.80
C PRO A 195 -0.74 2.98 -15.01
N VAL A 196 -1.32 4.18 -14.99
CA VAL A 196 -2.65 4.40 -14.43
C VAL A 196 -3.65 3.56 -15.23
N LEU A 197 -4.33 2.64 -14.56
CA LEU A 197 -5.43 1.89 -15.14
C LEU A 197 -6.75 2.55 -14.74
N ASN A 198 -7.70 2.58 -15.67
CA ASN A 198 -9.04 3.11 -15.44
C ASN A 198 -10.06 1.99 -15.63
N SER A 199 -11.04 1.95 -14.76
CA SER A 199 -12.18 1.04 -14.80
C SER A 199 -13.42 1.81 -14.33
N GLU A 200 -14.60 1.30 -14.66
CA GLU A 200 -15.86 1.88 -14.21
C GLU A 200 -16.53 0.93 -13.21
N ILE A 201 -17.27 1.51 -12.26
CA ILE A 201 -18.18 0.79 -11.39
C ILE A 201 -19.44 0.49 -12.19
N ASP A 202 -19.77 -0.79 -12.34
CA ASP A 202 -20.96 -1.22 -13.05
C ASP A 202 -22.24 -1.05 -12.21
N ASP A 203 -23.38 -1.46 -12.77
CA ASP A 203 -24.68 -1.35 -12.12
C ASP A 203 -24.83 -2.27 -10.89
N GLU A 204 -23.97 -3.29 -10.77
CA GLU A 204 -23.89 -4.19 -9.61
C GLU A 204 -22.90 -3.68 -8.54
N ALA A 205 -22.39 -2.46 -8.72
CA ALA A 205 -21.40 -1.82 -7.87
C ALA A 205 -20.05 -2.57 -7.81
N LEU A 206 -19.71 -3.27 -8.91
CA LEU A 206 -18.46 -4.00 -9.08
C LEU A 206 -17.50 -3.26 -10.00
N PHE A 207 -16.21 -3.46 -9.76
CA PHE A 207 -15.15 -3.06 -10.69
C PHE A 207 -14.06 -4.13 -10.71
N ALA A 208 -13.32 -4.21 -11.81
CA ALA A 208 -12.24 -5.18 -11.96
C ALA A 208 -11.04 -4.59 -12.71
N PHE A 209 -9.86 -5.11 -12.39
CA PHE A 209 -8.60 -4.89 -13.08
C PHE A 209 -7.89 -6.23 -13.28
N ASP A 210 -7.53 -6.54 -14.52
CA ASP A 210 -6.85 -7.78 -14.88
C ASP A 210 -5.35 -7.57 -15.12
N ASN A 211 -4.61 -8.68 -15.12
CA ASN A 211 -3.20 -8.72 -15.53
C ASN A 211 -2.25 -7.84 -14.70
N LEU A 212 -2.59 -7.62 -13.42
CA LEU A 212 -1.78 -6.81 -12.51
C LEU A 212 -0.50 -7.55 -12.12
N PRO A 213 0.68 -6.93 -12.23
CA PRO A 213 1.90 -7.46 -11.63
C PRO A 213 1.85 -7.36 -10.10
N THR A 214 2.70 -8.14 -9.42
CA THR A 214 2.96 -7.94 -7.98
C THR A 214 3.46 -6.53 -7.70
N GLY A 215 3.02 -5.92 -6.60
CA GLY A 215 3.37 -4.55 -6.23
C GLY A 215 2.41 -3.92 -5.23
N THR A 216 2.64 -2.65 -4.91
CA THR A 216 1.75 -1.85 -4.06
C THR A 216 1.00 -0.86 -4.94
N TYR A 217 -0.32 -0.79 -4.72
CA TYR A 217 -1.23 0.03 -5.50
C TYR A 217 -2.05 0.95 -4.61
N ASN A 218 -2.42 2.10 -5.16
CA ASN A 218 -3.39 3.01 -4.60
C ASN A 218 -4.61 3.04 -5.52
N LEU A 219 -5.80 3.11 -4.93
CA LEU A 219 -7.06 3.14 -5.66
C LEU A 219 -7.79 4.45 -5.35
N LEU A 220 -8.26 5.13 -6.40
CA LEU A 220 -9.08 6.33 -6.31
C LEU A 220 -10.43 6.04 -6.94
N ILE A 221 -11.49 6.10 -6.15
CA ILE A 221 -12.87 5.94 -6.63
C ILE A 221 -13.53 7.31 -6.61
N SER A 222 -14.17 7.75 -7.70
CA SER A 222 -14.78 9.08 -7.75
C SER A 222 -16.03 9.17 -8.64
N ASP A 223 -16.81 10.22 -8.42
CA ASP A 223 -17.90 10.65 -9.32
C ASP A 223 -17.67 12.05 -9.94
N GLY A 224 -16.49 12.63 -9.70
CA GLY A 224 -16.12 13.98 -10.13
C GLY A 224 -16.36 15.05 -9.06
N GLU A 225 -17.20 14.79 -8.06
CA GLU A 225 -17.45 15.70 -6.94
C GLU A 225 -16.84 15.17 -5.64
N THR A 226 -16.94 13.87 -5.37
CA THR A 226 -16.32 13.19 -4.24
C THR A 226 -15.31 12.17 -4.73
N ALA A 227 -14.24 11.99 -3.97
CA ALA A 227 -13.27 10.92 -4.20
C ALA A 227 -12.94 10.15 -2.92
N LEU A 228 -12.88 8.83 -3.04
CA LEU A 228 -12.39 7.93 -2.01
C LEU A 228 -10.97 7.49 -2.37
N TYR A 229 -10.04 7.72 -1.44
CA TYR A 229 -8.65 7.32 -1.60
C TYR A 229 -8.33 6.12 -0.69
N LEU A 230 -7.93 5.02 -1.32
CA LEU A 230 -7.59 3.76 -0.68
C LEU A 230 -6.10 3.48 -0.92
N PRO A 231 -5.23 3.69 0.08
CA PRO A 231 -3.80 3.53 -0.08
C PRO A 231 -3.33 2.07 0.14
N ASP A 232 -2.14 1.79 -0.38
CA ASP A 232 -1.28 0.67 0.03
C ASP A 232 -1.88 -0.74 -0.12
N ILE A 233 -2.63 -0.98 -1.19
CA ILE A 233 -3.15 -2.30 -1.56
C ILE A 233 -2.00 -3.14 -2.11
N ALA A 234 -1.54 -4.15 -1.36
CA ALA A 234 -0.44 -5.01 -1.77
C ALA A 234 -0.93 -6.25 -2.55
N ILE A 235 -0.29 -6.49 -3.70
CA ILE A 235 -0.42 -7.71 -4.51
C ILE A 235 0.91 -8.47 -4.40
N ALA A 236 0.88 -9.68 -3.84
CA ALA A 236 2.06 -10.51 -3.57
C ALA A 236 1.86 -11.97 -3.99
#